data_AF-A0A1J5T858-F1
#
_entry.id   AF-A0A1J5T858-F1
#
_cell.length_a   1.000
_cell.length_b   1.000
_cell.length_c   1.000
_cell.angle_alpha   90.00
_cell.angle_beta   90.00
_cell.angle_gamma   90.00
#
_symmetry.space_group_name_H-M   'P 1'
#
loop_
_entity.id
_entity.type
_entity.pdbx_description
1 polymer ?
#
loop_
_entity_poly.entity_id
_entity_poly.type
_entity_poly.pdbx_seq_one_letter_code
_entity_poly.pdbx_strand_id
1 'polypeptide(L)'
;MTNRVTPLILHEDAFYEFFVPYRHPKSSHDIWGGHGLETFGSDLELVRSLDEDHVWTVVESGCDDDLWITPGVHYVNRICYLVTEKAHHGLIVDFRVPHNLRSLTPLGLKRQVNRIRRSLNQLKLDSAT
;
A
#
# COMPACT_ATOMS: atom_id res chain seq x y z
N MET A 1 -4.48 -26.63 -9.71
CA MET A 1 -3.41 -25.69 -10.11
C MET A 1 -3.99 -24.30 -9.99
N THR A 2 -3.69 -23.58 -8.91
CA THR A 2 -4.10 -22.18 -8.75
C THR A 2 -3.27 -21.33 -9.71
N ASN A 3 -3.92 -20.61 -10.63
CA ASN A 3 -3.27 -19.59 -11.43
C ASN A 3 -2.64 -18.58 -10.45
N ARG A 4 -1.30 -18.51 -10.41
CA ARG A 4 -0.63 -17.48 -9.63
C ARG A 4 -0.85 -16.16 -10.36
N VAL A 5 -1.70 -15.30 -9.81
CA VAL A 5 -1.77 -13.91 -10.25
C VAL A 5 -0.53 -13.22 -9.69
N THR A 6 0.36 -12.76 -10.57
CA THR A 6 1.54 -12.01 -10.18
C THR A 6 1.14 -10.57 -9.89
N PRO A 7 1.47 -10.02 -8.71
CA PRO A 7 1.14 -8.63 -8.40
C PRO A 7 1.86 -7.66 -9.32
N LEU A 8 1.21 -6.54 -9.58
CA LEU A 8 1.85 -5.40 -10.21
C LEU A 8 2.89 -4.82 -9.24
N ILE A 9 4.17 -4.86 -9.58
CA ILE A 9 5.22 -4.24 -8.76
C ILE A 9 5.50 -2.80 -9.23
N LEU A 10 5.35 -1.85 -8.31
CA LEU A 10 5.59 -0.42 -8.48
C LEU A 10 6.55 0.10 -7.40
N HIS A 11 6.95 1.35 -7.53
CA HIS A 11 7.79 2.07 -6.56
C HIS A 11 6.88 2.91 -5.63
N GLU A 12 7.27 3.06 -4.36
CA GLU A 12 6.48 3.76 -3.34
C GLU A 12 6.05 5.19 -3.72
N ASP A 13 6.87 5.96 -4.44
CA ASP A 13 6.46 7.29 -4.93
C ASP A 13 5.10 7.27 -5.64
N ALA A 14 4.81 6.21 -6.40
CA ALA A 14 3.51 6.07 -7.06
C ALA A 14 2.38 5.77 -6.07
N PHE A 15 2.66 5.12 -4.95
CA PHE A 15 1.73 4.94 -3.84
C PHE A 15 1.40 6.28 -3.18
N TYR A 16 2.40 7.06 -2.78
CA TYR A 16 2.18 8.37 -2.16
C TYR A 16 1.43 9.33 -3.09
N GLU A 17 1.83 9.39 -4.37
CA GLU A 17 1.20 10.25 -5.38
C GLU A 17 -0.26 9.83 -5.66
N PHE A 18 -0.53 8.54 -5.77
CA PHE A 18 -1.85 8.08 -6.19
C PHE A 18 -2.80 7.89 -5.02
N PHE A 19 -2.40 7.14 -3.99
CA PHE A 19 -3.28 6.74 -2.90
C PHE A 19 -3.37 7.75 -1.77
N VAL A 20 -2.38 8.63 -1.63
CA VAL A 20 -2.38 9.74 -0.66
C VAL A 20 -2.58 9.23 0.78
N PRO A 21 -1.56 8.60 1.39
CA PRO A 21 -1.63 8.18 2.77
C PRO A 21 -1.75 9.41 3.69
N TYR A 22 -2.51 9.28 4.78
CA TYR A 22 -2.71 10.37 5.74
C TYR A 22 -2.48 9.91 7.18
N ARG A 23 -2.16 10.85 8.07
CA ARG A 23 -2.10 10.58 9.51
C ARG A 23 -3.51 10.44 10.06
N HIS A 24 -3.88 9.25 10.52
CA HIS A 24 -5.18 9.09 11.15
C HIS A 24 -5.27 9.91 12.46
N PRO A 25 -6.35 10.69 12.72
CA PRO A 25 -6.45 11.56 13.90
C PRO A 25 -6.39 10.83 15.25
N LYS A 26 -6.71 9.53 15.24
CA LYS A 26 -6.64 8.65 16.41
C LYS A 26 -5.34 7.85 16.50
N SER A 27 -4.36 8.12 15.64
CA SER A 27 -3.05 7.45 15.70
C SER A 27 -2.36 7.79 17.02
N SER A 28 -1.92 6.75 17.72
CA SER A 28 -1.28 6.88 19.03
C SER A 28 0.24 7.13 18.91
N HIS A 29 0.82 6.83 17.75
CA HIS A 29 2.28 6.83 17.53
C HIS A 29 2.67 7.71 16.34
N ASP A 30 3.94 8.10 16.30
CA ASP A 30 4.51 8.87 15.18
C ASP A 30 5.54 8.01 14.45
N ILE A 31 5.05 7.09 13.62
CA ILE A 31 5.86 6.12 12.87
C ILE A 31 5.64 6.30 11.37
N TRP A 32 6.58 5.83 10.56
CA TRP A 32 6.49 5.88 9.09
C TRP A 32 6.21 7.29 8.54
N GLY A 33 7.03 8.27 8.93
CA GLY A 33 6.82 9.67 8.54
C GLY A 33 5.53 10.28 9.07
N GLY A 34 4.96 9.69 10.12
CA GLY A 34 3.72 10.11 10.77
C GLY A 34 2.44 9.60 10.14
N HIS A 35 2.54 8.72 9.14
CA HIS A 35 1.38 8.08 8.50
C HIS A 35 1.01 6.73 9.12
N GLY A 36 1.93 6.09 9.85
CA GLY A 36 1.75 4.72 10.29
C GLY A 36 0.86 4.55 11.52
N LEU A 37 0.15 3.42 11.53
CA LEU A 37 -0.56 2.85 12.66
C LEU A 37 0.19 1.61 13.15
N GLU A 38 0.33 1.49 14.47
CA GLU A 38 1.02 0.36 15.07
C GLU A 38 0.34 -0.99 14.85
N THR A 39 1.13 -2.04 15.01
CA THR A 39 0.75 -3.43 14.76
C THR A 39 0.12 -4.13 15.98
N PHE A 40 -0.12 -3.37 17.04
CA PHE A 40 -0.67 -3.79 18.33
C PHE A 40 -1.49 -2.66 18.99
N GLY A 41 -2.13 -2.97 20.11
CA GLY A 41 -2.84 -1.99 20.94
C GLY A 41 -4.02 -1.30 20.23
N SER A 42 -4.29 -0.05 20.62
CA SER A 42 -5.39 0.76 20.11
C SER A 42 -5.30 1.06 18.61
N ASP A 43 -4.09 1.17 18.07
CA ASP A 43 -3.89 1.39 16.63
C ASP A 43 -4.30 0.14 15.83
N LEU A 44 -4.03 -1.07 16.31
CA LEU A 44 -4.49 -2.31 15.67
C LEU A 44 -6.02 -2.46 15.75
N GLU A 45 -6.63 -2.08 16.88
CA GLU A 45 -8.10 -2.06 17.01
C GLU A 45 -8.73 -1.07 16.03
N LEU A 46 -8.12 0.10 15.87
CA LEU A 46 -8.51 1.09 14.87
C LEU A 46 -8.41 0.51 13.47
N VAL A 47 -7.27 -0.08 13.08
CA VAL A 47 -7.07 -0.70 11.76
C VAL A 47 -8.17 -1.71 11.44
N ARG A 48 -8.54 -2.56 12.39
CA ARG A 48 -9.62 -3.55 12.23
C ARG A 48 -11.02 -2.96 12.05
N SER A 49 -11.21 -1.70 12.43
CA SER A 49 -12.48 -0.98 12.31
C SER A 49 -12.61 -0.15 11.02
N LEU A 50 -11.50 0.04 10.29
CA LEU A 50 -11.47 0.80 9.04
C LEU A 50 -11.94 -0.07 7.87
N ASP A 51 -12.32 0.60 6.77
CA ASP A 51 -12.58 -0.08 5.50
C ASP A 51 -11.26 -0.67 4.97
N GLU A 52 -11.25 -2.00 4.77
CA GLU A 52 -10.06 -2.73 4.33
C GLU A 52 -9.54 -2.21 3.00
N ASP A 53 -10.42 -1.71 2.12
CA ASP A 53 -10.06 -1.14 0.82
C ASP A 53 -9.15 0.10 0.92
N HIS A 54 -9.07 0.71 2.10
CA HIS A 54 -8.23 1.88 2.41
C HIS A 54 -7.00 1.55 3.26
N VAL A 55 -6.86 0.30 3.68
CA VAL A 55 -5.78 -0.14 4.57
C VAL A 55 -4.69 -0.81 3.76
N TRP A 56 -3.45 -0.53 4.14
CA TRP A 56 -2.26 -1.14 3.57
C TRP A 56 -1.35 -1.61 4.68
N THR A 57 -0.58 -2.66 4.42
CA THR A 57 0.44 -3.14 5.35
C THR A 57 1.83 -2.90 4.77
N VAL A 58 2.71 -2.31 5.58
CA VAL A 58 4.15 -2.26 5.28
C VAL A 58 4.77 -3.55 5.80
N VAL A 59 5.46 -4.30 4.94
CA VAL A 59 6.09 -5.58 5.28
C VAL A 59 7.57 -5.60 4.92
N GLU A 60 8.33 -6.38 5.69
CA GLU A 60 9.74 -6.69 5.41
C GLU A 60 9.84 -8.02 4.64
N SER A 61 10.63 -8.03 3.57
CA SER A 61 10.77 -9.17 2.65
C SER A 61 11.71 -10.27 3.17
N GLY A 62 12.56 -9.98 4.16
CA GLY A 62 13.46 -10.94 4.81
C GLY A 62 14.58 -11.50 3.92
N CYS A 63 14.52 -11.27 2.60
CA CYS A 63 15.56 -11.64 1.62
C CYS A 63 16.42 -10.46 1.17
N ASP A 64 15.85 -9.25 1.21
CA ASP A 64 16.50 -7.98 0.91
C ASP A 64 16.14 -6.94 1.98
N ASP A 65 16.89 -5.84 2.01
CA ASP A 65 16.69 -4.73 2.95
C ASP A 65 15.51 -3.82 2.53
N ASP A 66 14.80 -4.17 1.46
CA ASP A 66 13.69 -3.38 0.96
C ASP A 66 12.41 -3.70 1.71
N LEU A 67 11.59 -2.66 1.87
CA LEU A 67 10.26 -2.79 2.44
C LEU A 67 9.21 -2.77 1.33
N TRP A 68 8.02 -3.25 1.64
CA TRP A 68 6.94 -3.38 0.68
C TRP A 68 5.64 -2.87 1.27
N ILE A 69 4.89 -2.07 0.50
CA ILE A 69 3.53 -1.66 0.87
C ILE A 69 2.58 -2.53 0.05
N THR A 70 1.77 -3.33 0.75
CA THR A 70 0.84 -4.28 0.14
C THR A 70 -0.61 -3.99 0.58
N PRO A 71 -1.62 -4.16 -0.29
CA PRO A 71 -3.03 -3.91 0.03
C PRO A 71 -3.55 -4.81 1.16
N GLY A 72 -4.47 -4.27 1.96
CA GLY A 72 -5.17 -4.98 3.02
C GLY A 72 -4.37 -5.16 4.32
N VAL A 73 -4.95 -5.91 5.24
CA VAL A 73 -4.40 -6.18 6.58
C VAL A 73 -3.64 -7.51 6.58
N HIS A 74 -2.31 -7.44 6.67
CA HIS A 74 -1.45 -8.62 6.77
C HIS A 74 -0.96 -8.82 8.20
N TYR A 75 -0.85 -10.08 8.62
CA TYR A 75 -0.51 -10.43 10.00
C TYR A 75 0.94 -10.94 10.19
N VAL A 76 1.72 -11.07 9.12
CA VAL A 76 3.09 -11.62 9.18
C VAL A 76 4.07 -10.60 8.62
N ASN A 77 5.27 -10.52 9.21
CA ASN A 77 6.37 -9.63 8.82
C ASN A 77 5.94 -8.17 8.62
N ARG A 78 4.99 -7.70 9.44
CA ARG A 78 4.41 -6.35 9.36
C ARG A 78 5.22 -5.36 10.20
N ILE A 79 5.55 -4.23 9.59
CA ILE A 79 6.20 -3.08 10.22
C ILE A 79 5.16 -2.13 10.79
N CYS A 80 4.17 -1.75 9.98
CA CYS A 80 3.05 -0.90 10.37
C CYS A 80 1.90 -1.01 9.35
N TYR A 81 0.78 -0.35 9.64
CA TYR A 81 -0.31 -0.15 8.67
C TYR A 81 -0.37 1.30 8.21
N LEU A 82 -0.86 1.51 6.99
CA LEU A 82 -1.13 2.83 6.42
C LEU A 82 -2.61 2.93 6.04
N VAL A 83 -3.13 4.16 6.07
CA VAL A 83 -4.51 4.47 5.65
C VAL A 83 -4.45 5.51 4.54
N THR A 84 -5.20 5.29 3.47
CA THR A 84 -5.17 6.13 2.26
C THR A 84 -6.49 6.82 2.00
N GLU A 85 -6.45 7.98 1.35
CA GLU A 85 -7.67 8.67 0.92
C GLU A 85 -8.41 7.90 -0.19
N LYS A 86 -7.66 7.18 -1.04
CA LYS A 86 -8.24 6.40 -2.13
C LYS A 86 -8.20 4.91 -1.83
N ALA A 87 -9.28 4.23 -2.18
CA ALA A 87 -9.40 2.79 -2.06
C ALA A 87 -8.59 2.04 -3.13
N HIS A 88 -8.08 0.86 -2.80
CA HIS A 88 -7.43 -0.04 -3.75
C HIS A 88 -8.41 -0.98 -4.48
N HIS A 89 -9.64 -1.18 -3.99
CA HIS A 89 -10.67 -1.99 -4.65
C HIS A 89 -10.18 -3.39 -5.04
N GLY A 90 -9.52 -4.06 -4.11
CA GLY A 90 -8.89 -5.37 -4.35
C GLY A 90 -7.78 -5.41 -5.41
N LEU A 91 -7.17 -4.27 -5.78
CA LEU A 91 -6.07 -4.23 -6.73
C LEU A 91 -4.88 -5.08 -6.26
N ILE A 92 -4.45 -6.02 -7.10
CA ILE A 92 -3.31 -6.90 -6.84
C ILE A 92 -2.02 -6.16 -7.26
N VAL A 93 -1.47 -5.36 -6.35
CA VAL A 93 -0.30 -4.49 -6.54
C VAL A 93 0.58 -4.50 -5.29
N ASP A 94 1.89 -4.41 -5.45
CA ASP A 94 2.84 -4.16 -4.37
C ASP A 94 3.70 -2.95 -4.70
N PHE A 95 4.04 -2.16 -3.68
CA PHE A 95 4.95 -1.02 -3.83
C PHE A 95 6.25 -1.28 -3.09
N ARG A 96 7.34 -1.34 -3.84
CA ARG A 96 8.70 -1.45 -3.32
C ARG A 96 9.15 -0.11 -2.75
N VAL A 97 9.63 -0.17 -1.51
CA VAL A 97 10.30 0.89 -0.76
C VAL A 97 11.79 0.55 -0.76
N PRO A 98 12.60 1.15 -1.66
CA PRO A 98 14.00 0.77 -1.76
C PRO A 98 14.80 1.31 -0.57
N HIS A 99 15.64 0.47 0.02
CA HIS A 99 16.53 0.85 1.13
C HIS A 99 17.45 2.04 0.78
N ASN A 100 17.82 2.20 -0.50
CA ASN A 100 18.67 3.29 -0.95
C ASN A 100 17.96 4.63 -1.22
N LEU A 101 16.66 4.73 -0.88
CA LEU A 101 15.85 5.96 -0.90
C LEU A 101 15.88 6.74 -2.22
N ARG A 102 15.91 6.05 -3.36
CA ARG A 102 15.93 6.68 -4.69
C ARG A 102 14.54 6.98 -5.21
N SER A 103 14.16 8.25 -5.28
CA SER A 103 12.90 8.66 -5.92
C SER A 103 12.90 8.47 -7.45
N LEU A 104 11.70 8.30 -8.00
CA LEU A 104 11.44 8.27 -9.43
C LEU A 104 11.67 9.65 -10.06
N THR A 105 12.07 9.64 -11.34
CA THR A 105 11.96 10.84 -12.18
C THR A 105 10.49 11.20 -12.40
N PRO A 106 10.15 12.47 -12.73
CA PRO A 106 8.77 12.87 -13.01
C PRO A 106 8.10 12.02 -14.11
N LEU A 107 8.84 11.64 -15.15
CA LEU A 107 8.35 10.75 -16.20
C LEU A 107 8.13 9.32 -15.69
N GLY A 108 9.03 8.82 -14.84
CA GLY A 108 8.90 7.52 -14.17
C GLY A 108 7.65 7.45 -13.31
N LEU A 109 7.44 8.47 -12.46
CA LEU A 109 6.25 8.59 -11.60
C LEU A 109 4.97 8.60 -12.45
N LYS A 110 4.90 9.48 -13.45
CA LYS A 110 3.75 9.57 -14.35
C LYS A 110 3.42 8.23 -15.03
N ARG A 111 4.44 7.47 -15.45
CA ARG A 111 4.25 6.14 -16.05
C ARG A 111 3.67 5.15 -15.06
N GLN A 112 4.18 5.11 -13.83
CA GLN A 112 3.70 4.17 -12.80
C GLN A 112 2.28 4.50 -12.34
N VAL A 113 1.97 5.78 -12.10
CA VAL A 113 0.60 6.23 -11.80
C VAL A 113 -0.39 5.84 -12.90
N ASN A 114 0.01 5.94 -14.17
CA ASN A 114 -0.85 5.50 -15.28
C ASN A 114 -1.08 3.97 -15.30
N ARG A 115 -0.14 3.16 -14.80
CA ARG A 115 -0.36 1.71 -14.63
C ARG A 115 -1.41 1.43 -13.55
N ILE A 116 -1.39 2.17 -12.44
CA ILE A 116 -2.42 2.06 -11.39
C ILE A 116 -3.81 2.38 -11.98
N ARG A 117 -3.94 3.54 -12.65
CA ARG A 117 -5.21 3.96 -13.28
C ARG A 117 -5.76 2.91 -14.25
N ARG A 118 -4.91 2.35 -15.12
CA ARG A 118 -5.33 1.31 -16.07
C ARG A 118 -5.80 0.04 -15.37
N SER A 119 -5.10 -0.38 -14.33
CA SER A 119 -5.44 -1.61 -13.59
C SER A 119 -6.75 -1.45 -12.82
N LEU A 120 -6.97 -0.31 -12.17
CA LEU A 120 -8.25 0.01 -11.51
C LEU A 120 -9.41 0.08 -12.50
N ASN A 121 -9.20 0.66 -13.69
CA ASN A 121 -10.22 0.70 -14.72
C ASN A 121 -10.57 -0.71 -15.22
N GLN A 122 -9.58 -1.58 -15.36
CA GLN A 122 -9.82 -2.98 -15.74
C GLN A 122 -10.64 -3.72 -14.67
N LEU A 123 -10.27 -3.59 -13.40
CA LEU A 123 -11.03 -4.20 -12.29
C LEU A 123 -12.50 -3.74 -12.27
N LYS A 124 -12.75 -2.45 -12.54
CA LYS A 124 -14.12 -1.93 -12.62
C LYS A 124 -14.93 -2.54 -13.76
N LEU A 125 -14.29 -2.82 -14.90
CA LEU A 125 -14.94 -3.48 -16.05
C LEU A 125 -15.22 -4.95 -15.73
N ASP A 126 -14.27 -5.63 -15.09
CA ASP A 126 -14.40 -7.05 -14.73
C ASP A 126 -15.50 -7.27 -13.68
N SER A 127 -15.67 -6.35 -12.72
CA SER A 127 -16.74 -6.41 -11.72
C SER A 127 -18.14 -6.08 -12.26
N ALA A 128 -18.25 -5.56 -13.49
CA ALA A 128 -19.51 -5.19 -14.13
C ALA A 128 -20.06 -6.26 -15.09
N THR A 129 -19.32 -7.35 -15.31
CA THR A 129 -19.66 -8.46 -16.21
C THR A 129 -20.04 -9.70 -15.42
#